data_AF-A0A6J1UD97-F1
#
_entry.id   AF-A0A6J1UD97-F1
#
_cell.length_a   1.000
_cell.length_b   1.000
_cell.length_c   1.000
_cell.angle_alpha   90.00
_cell.angle_beta   90.00
_cell.angle_gamma   90.00
#
_symmetry.space_group_name_H-M   'P 1'
#
loop_
_entity.id
_entity.type
_entity.pdbx_description
1 polymer ?
#
loop_
_entity_poly.entity_id
_entity_poly.type
_entity_poly.pdbx_seq_one_letter_code
_entity_poly.pdbx_strand_id
1 'polypeptide(L)'
;MALGAVPLLKRCLWLGLAHHFIVASACHESYGELIEDFCLSKFKFDMETLRKTLWCDWDKTLDCYRELTNCTILIAEKLDCYWPNQLVDQFFITIHRHYFKTCPVSGRALGDPPNIILCPFVLVPIFITLLIIALVVWQSKYSEGII
;
A
#
# COMPACT_ATOMS: atom_id res chain seq x y z
N MET A 1 19.32 6.67 54.94
CA MET A 1 19.53 5.53 54.02
C MET A 1 19.00 5.76 52.58
N ALA A 2 18.63 6.98 52.18
CA ALA A 2 18.00 7.24 50.87
C ALA A 2 18.94 7.78 49.76
N LEU A 3 20.18 8.23 50.09
CA LEU A 3 21.06 8.86 49.10
C LEU A 3 21.76 7.88 48.12
N GLY A 4 21.88 6.59 48.48
CA GLY A 4 22.52 5.58 47.62
C GLY A 4 21.61 4.98 46.54
N ALA A 5 20.29 5.14 46.66
CA ALA A 5 19.32 4.55 45.74
C ALA A 5 19.18 5.35 44.43
N VAL A 6 19.29 6.68 44.51
CA VAL A 6 19.16 7.60 43.36
C VAL A 6 20.24 7.39 42.27
N PRO A 7 21.55 7.27 42.59
CA PRO A 7 22.57 7.03 41.57
C PRO A 7 22.49 5.62 40.95
N LEU A 8 22.08 4.62 41.74
CA LEU A 8 21.83 3.25 41.26
C LEU A 8 20.64 3.20 40.29
N LEU A 9 19.52 3.85 40.65
CA LEU A 9 18.34 3.94 39.80
C LEU A 9 18.63 4.66 38.48
N LYS A 10 19.39 5.77 38.53
CA LYS A 10 19.88 6.46 37.33
C LYS A 10 20.73 5.54 36.47
N ARG A 11 21.69 4.82 37.06
CA ARG A 11 22.59 3.93 36.31
C ARG A 11 21.86 2.78 35.65
N CYS A 12 20.87 2.18 36.32
CA CYS A 12 19.98 1.19 35.72
C CYS A 12 19.13 1.77 34.58
N LEU A 13 18.62 2.99 34.73
CA LEU A 13 17.87 3.68 33.67
C LEU A 13 18.75 3.91 32.43
N TRP A 14 19.99 4.37 32.61
CA TRP A 14 20.96 4.55 31.52
C TRP A 14 21.34 3.24 30.83
N LEU A 15 21.51 2.16 31.59
CA LEU A 15 21.77 0.83 31.03
C LEU A 15 20.57 0.30 30.23
N GLY A 16 19.35 0.54 30.72
CA GLY A 16 18.12 0.19 29.99
C GLY A 16 17.97 0.97 28.68
N LEU A 17 18.22 2.28 28.70
CA LEU A 17 18.24 3.13 27.51
C LEU A 17 19.33 2.71 26.50
N ALA A 18 20.54 2.40 26.98
CA ALA A 18 21.62 1.92 26.13
C ALA A 18 21.30 0.56 25.49
N HIS A 19 20.73 -0.37 26.26
CA HIS A 19 20.30 -1.67 25.74
C HIS A 19 19.20 -1.51 24.68
N HIS A 20 18.21 -0.66 24.93
CA HIS A 20 17.14 -0.38 23.98
C HIS A 20 17.66 0.29 22.70
N PHE A 21 18.65 1.17 22.81
CA PHE A 21 19.30 1.79 21.66
C PHE A 21 20.11 0.77 20.84
N ILE A 22 20.84 -0.14 21.52
CA ILE A 22 21.63 -1.19 20.87
C ILE A 22 20.73 -2.20 20.15
N VAL A 23 19.64 -2.66 20.78
CA VAL A 23 18.67 -3.58 20.14
C VAL A 23 18.01 -2.92 18.93
N ALA A 24 17.65 -1.64 19.03
CA ALA A 24 17.10 -0.90 17.90
C ALA A 24 18.09 -0.73 16.73
N SER A 25 19.38 -0.56 17.02
CA SER A 25 20.43 -0.44 15.98
C SER A 25 20.93 -1.78 15.44
N ALA A 26 20.90 -2.85 16.24
CA ALA A 26 21.43 -4.16 15.88
C ALA A 26 20.65 -4.82 14.74
N CYS A 27 19.38 -4.44 14.56
CA CYS A 27 18.58 -4.89 13.43
C CYS A 27 19.11 -4.38 12.08
N HIS A 28 19.93 -3.33 12.00
CA HIS A 28 20.17 -2.66 10.73
C HIS A 28 21.00 -3.49 9.72
N GLU A 29 22.12 -4.07 10.12
CA GLU A 29 23.05 -4.67 9.15
C GLU A 29 22.66 -6.11 8.79
N SER A 30 22.42 -6.97 9.79
CA SER A 30 22.09 -8.38 9.55
C SER A 30 20.74 -8.59 8.89
N TYR A 31 19.75 -7.72 9.16
CA TYR A 31 18.44 -7.78 8.52
C TYR A 31 18.52 -7.47 7.03
N GLY A 32 19.30 -6.44 6.66
CA GLY A 32 19.48 -6.04 5.26
C GLY A 32 20.12 -7.14 4.42
N GLU A 33 21.21 -7.73 4.90
CA GLU A 33 21.90 -8.84 4.22
C GLU A 33 20.96 -10.04 4.02
N LEU A 34 20.23 -10.45 5.06
CA LEU A 34 19.31 -11.58 4.99
C LEU A 34 18.13 -11.32 4.02
N ILE A 35 17.56 -10.12 4.00
CA ILE A 35 16.51 -9.79 3.03
C ILE A 35 17.06 -9.81 1.60
N GLU A 36 18.27 -9.29 1.38
CA GLU A 36 18.87 -9.24 0.05
C GLU A 36 19.18 -10.65 -0.47
N ASP A 37 19.76 -11.50 0.37
CA ASP A 37 20.16 -12.87 -0.02
C ASP A 37 18.99 -13.81 -0.22
N PHE A 38 17.97 -13.74 0.66
CA PHE A 38 16.84 -14.67 0.60
C PHE A 38 15.64 -14.10 -0.14
N CYS A 39 15.13 -12.94 0.29
CA CYS A 39 13.88 -12.42 -0.23
C CYS A 39 14.06 -11.79 -1.62
N LEU A 40 15.08 -10.95 -1.80
CA LEU A 40 15.31 -10.28 -3.08
C LEU A 40 15.79 -11.27 -4.15
N SER A 41 16.64 -12.24 -3.79
CA SER A 41 17.09 -13.28 -4.71
C SER A 41 15.92 -14.09 -5.29
N LYS A 42 15.00 -14.55 -4.42
CA LYS A 42 13.77 -15.22 -4.88
C LYS A 42 12.88 -14.30 -5.72
N PHE A 43 12.66 -13.06 -5.29
CA PHE A 43 11.85 -12.11 -6.05
C PHE A 43 12.43 -11.80 -7.43
N LYS A 44 13.77 -11.68 -7.55
CA LYS A 44 14.47 -11.55 -8.83
C LYS A 44 14.16 -12.72 -9.76
N PHE A 45 14.29 -13.95 -9.25
CA PHE A 45 14.00 -15.16 -10.02
C PHE A 45 12.54 -15.21 -10.49
N ASP A 46 11.59 -14.89 -9.61
CA ASP A 46 10.16 -14.86 -9.94
C ASP A 46 9.87 -13.77 -11.00
N MET A 47 10.48 -12.59 -10.86
CA MET A 47 10.32 -11.46 -11.79
C MET A 47 11.07 -11.62 -13.11
N GLU A 48 12.09 -12.47 -13.20
CA GLU A 48 12.74 -12.88 -14.45
C GLU A 48 11.90 -13.91 -15.20
N THR A 49 11.28 -14.82 -14.47
CA THR A 49 10.32 -15.79 -15.02
C THR A 49 9.10 -15.07 -15.59
N LEU A 50 8.66 -13.99 -14.92
CA LEU A 50 7.68 -13.05 -15.44
C LEU A 50 8.31 -12.16 -16.53
N ARG A 51 7.77 -12.19 -17.75
CA ARG A 51 8.24 -11.28 -18.81
C ARG A 51 8.09 -9.81 -18.37
N LYS A 52 9.09 -8.97 -18.69
CA LYS A 52 9.10 -7.52 -18.39
C LYS A 52 7.82 -6.78 -18.78
N THR A 53 7.15 -7.22 -19.85
CA THR A 53 5.89 -6.64 -20.32
C THR A 53 4.74 -6.77 -19.32
N LEU A 54 4.83 -7.71 -18.37
CA LEU A 54 3.81 -8.01 -17.37
C LEU A 54 4.11 -7.38 -16.01
N TRP A 55 5.25 -6.70 -15.83
CA TRP A 55 5.61 -6.11 -14.54
C TRP A 55 4.61 -5.05 -14.06
N CYS A 56 3.91 -4.36 -14.97
CA CYS A 56 2.91 -3.37 -14.58
C CYS A 56 1.49 -3.94 -14.37
N ASP A 57 1.30 -5.23 -14.66
CA ASP A 57 0.07 -5.96 -14.37
C ASP A 57 0.11 -6.43 -12.92
N TRP A 58 -0.76 -5.84 -12.09
CA TRP A 58 -0.81 -6.13 -10.67
C TRP A 58 -1.30 -7.55 -10.39
N ASP A 59 -2.23 -8.07 -11.19
CA ASP A 59 -2.75 -9.43 -11.04
C ASP A 59 -1.63 -10.47 -11.20
N LYS A 60 -0.65 -10.18 -12.07
CA LYS A 60 0.50 -11.07 -12.32
C LYS A 60 1.64 -10.93 -11.32
N THR A 61 1.75 -9.77 -10.67
CA THR A 61 2.88 -9.47 -9.76
C THR A 61 2.50 -9.50 -8.29
N LEU A 62 1.20 -9.49 -7.97
CA LEU A 62 0.66 -9.50 -6.61
C LEU A 62 1.19 -10.67 -5.78
N ASP A 63 1.23 -11.87 -6.34
CA ASP A 63 1.68 -13.06 -5.62
C ASP A 63 3.18 -12.97 -5.27
N CYS A 64 4.03 -12.63 -6.24
CA CYS A 64 5.46 -12.44 -6.02
C CYS A 64 5.75 -11.31 -5.02
N TYR A 65 5.02 -10.20 -5.12
CA TYR A 65 5.19 -9.06 -4.21
C TYR A 65 4.71 -9.38 -2.78
N ARG A 66 3.63 -10.16 -2.65
CA ARG A 66 3.13 -10.65 -1.35
C ARG A 66 4.13 -11.61 -0.72
N GLU A 67 4.72 -12.53 -1.49
CA GLU A 67 5.77 -13.43 -1.00
C GLU A 67 7.01 -12.66 -0.53
N LEU A 68 7.47 -11.68 -1.32
CA LEU A 68 8.55 -10.78 -0.93
C LEU A 68 8.25 -10.07 0.41
N THR A 69 7.06 -9.50 0.53
CA THR A 69 6.61 -8.80 1.76
C THR A 69 6.60 -9.74 2.96
N ASN A 70 5.97 -10.91 2.83
CA ASN A 70 5.92 -11.91 3.89
C ASN A 70 7.33 -12.40 4.28
N CYS A 71 8.23 -12.57 3.31
CA CYS A 71 9.62 -12.93 3.59
C CYS A 71 10.32 -11.86 4.46
N THR A 72 10.17 -10.57 4.13
CA THR A 72 10.76 -9.49 4.96
C THR A 72 10.18 -9.42 6.37
N ILE A 73 8.89 -9.74 6.54
CA ILE A 73 8.23 -9.82 7.85
C ILE A 73 8.78 -11.01 8.64
N LEU A 74 8.87 -12.20 8.03
CA LEU A 74 9.39 -13.40 8.69
C LEU A 74 10.83 -13.24 9.17
N ILE A 75 11.70 -12.61 8.36
CA ILE A 75 13.08 -12.33 8.78
C ILE A 75 13.08 -11.30 9.92
N ALA A 76 12.22 -10.29 9.88
CA ALA A 76 12.12 -9.31 10.97
C ALA A 76 11.69 -9.98 12.28
N GLU A 77 10.66 -10.83 12.24
CA GLU A 77 10.20 -11.61 13.40
C GLU A 77 11.30 -12.55 13.92
N LYS A 78 12.08 -13.19 13.03
CA LYS A 78 13.19 -14.07 13.42
C LYS A 78 14.32 -13.34 14.13
N LEU A 79 14.56 -12.08 13.79
CA LEU A 79 15.60 -11.24 14.37
C LEU A 79 15.09 -10.36 15.52
N ASP A 80 13.82 -10.51 15.91
CA ASP A 80 13.13 -9.66 16.90
C ASP A 80 13.18 -8.15 16.54
N CYS A 81 13.08 -7.89 15.23
CA CYS A 81 13.09 -6.57 14.63
C CYS A 81 11.66 -6.03 14.43
N TYR A 82 11.51 -4.71 14.57
CA TYR A 82 10.25 -4.06 14.20
C TYR A 82 10.07 -3.97 12.68
N TRP A 83 8.86 -4.25 12.21
CA TRP A 83 8.43 -4.08 10.81
C TRP A 83 7.17 -3.21 10.78
N PRO A 84 7.09 -2.15 9.94
CA PRO A 84 8.11 -1.67 9.01
C PRO A 84 9.17 -0.79 9.69
N ASN A 85 10.34 -0.67 9.06
CA ASN A 85 11.46 0.16 9.50
C ASN A 85 12.12 0.90 8.31
N GLN A 86 13.03 1.85 8.59
CA GLN A 86 13.66 2.66 7.53
C GLN A 86 14.42 1.82 6.48
N LEU A 87 15.00 0.69 6.89
CA LEU A 87 15.73 -0.18 5.99
C LEU A 87 14.79 -0.87 4.99
N VAL A 88 13.68 -1.44 5.47
CA VAL A 88 12.71 -2.11 4.59
C VAL A 88 12.00 -1.12 3.67
N ASP A 89 11.80 0.13 4.12
CA ASP A 89 11.28 1.21 3.27
C ASP A 89 12.22 1.51 2.09
N GLN A 90 13.52 1.68 2.36
CA GLN A 90 14.53 1.92 1.31
C GLN A 90 14.66 0.72 0.37
N PHE A 91 14.56 -0.49 0.91
CA PHE A 91 14.55 -1.74 0.16
C PHE A 91 13.38 -1.77 -0.85
N PHE A 92 12.14 -1.55 -0.39
CA PHE A 92 10.98 -1.54 -1.28
C PHE A 92 11.00 -0.38 -2.28
N ILE A 93 11.46 0.81 -1.88
CA ILE A 93 11.65 1.93 -2.82
C ILE A 93 12.61 1.54 -3.95
N THR A 94 13.70 0.83 -3.63
CA THR A 94 14.67 0.37 -4.62
C THR A 94 14.04 -0.62 -5.60
N ILE A 95 13.24 -1.57 -5.09
CA ILE A 95 12.47 -2.52 -5.91
C ILE A 95 11.49 -1.79 -6.82
N HIS A 96 10.72 -0.83 -6.30
CA HIS A 96 9.79 -0.02 -7.09
C HIS A 96 10.49 0.78 -8.18
N ARG A 97 11.67 1.36 -7.88
CA ARG A 97 12.49 2.08 -8.87
C ARG A 97 13.09 1.17 -9.95
N HIS A 98 13.31 -0.11 -9.66
CA HIS A 98 13.90 -1.05 -10.61
C HIS A 98 12.84 -1.74 -11.48
N TYR A 99 11.81 -2.31 -10.87
CA TYR A 99 10.81 -3.13 -11.56
C TYR A 99 9.56 -2.35 -11.98
N PHE A 100 9.14 -1.36 -11.20
CA PHE A 100 7.84 -0.70 -11.35
C PHE A 100 7.91 0.77 -11.77
N LYS A 101 9.09 1.27 -12.18
CA LYS A 101 9.35 2.69 -12.48
C LYS A 101 8.42 3.29 -13.53
N THR A 102 8.07 2.51 -14.55
CA THR A 102 7.25 2.98 -15.68
C THR A 102 5.78 2.62 -15.52
N CYS A 103 5.39 2.03 -14.39
CA CYS A 103 4.04 1.58 -14.17
C CYS A 103 3.14 2.76 -13.74
N PRO A 104 1.86 2.78 -14.16
CA PRO A 104 0.93 3.84 -13.77
C PRO A 104 0.73 3.83 -12.26
N VAL A 105 0.71 4.97 -11.59
CA VAL A 105 0.57 5.03 -10.11
C VAL A 105 -0.87 4.78 -9.66
N SER A 106 -1.83 5.14 -10.52
CA SER A 106 -3.27 5.10 -10.25
C SER A 106 -3.97 3.97 -11.00
N GLY A 107 -5.19 3.63 -10.59
CA GLY A 107 -6.05 2.66 -11.27
C GLY A 107 -5.95 1.21 -10.77
N ARG A 108 -5.17 0.95 -9.71
CA ARG A 108 -5.09 -0.36 -9.05
C ARG A 108 -5.97 -0.48 -7.81
N ALA A 109 -6.16 0.62 -7.09
CA ALA A 109 -7.03 0.64 -5.93
C ALA A 109 -8.50 0.72 -6.38
N LEU A 110 -9.37 -0.01 -5.69
CA LEU A 110 -10.80 0.14 -5.85
C LEU A 110 -11.17 1.57 -5.43
N GLY A 111 -11.79 2.33 -6.34
CA GLY A 111 -12.14 3.72 -6.09
C GLY A 111 -13.14 4.22 -7.12
N ASP A 112 -13.73 5.37 -6.82
CA ASP A 112 -14.72 5.98 -7.71
C ASP A 112 -14.08 6.44 -9.02
N PRO A 113 -14.81 6.35 -10.15
CA PRO A 113 -14.34 6.88 -11.42
C PRO A 113 -14.19 8.40 -11.33
N PRO A 114 -13.35 9.01 -12.19
CA PRO A 114 -13.19 10.46 -12.19
C PRO A 114 -14.54 11.15 -12.46
N ASN A 115 -14.76 12.31 -11.81
CA ASN A 115 -16.02 13.05 -11.87
C ASN A 115 -16.51 13.35 -13.30
N ILE A 116 -15.58 13.47 -14.26
CA ILE A 116 -15.92 13.67 -15.67
C ILE A 116 -16.70 12.50 -16.29
N ILE A 117 -16.51 11.29 -15.80
CA ILE A 117 -17.29 10.10 -16.20
C ILE A 117 -18.49 9.92 -15.27
N LEU A 118 -18.29 10.09 -13.96
CA LEU A 118 -19.34 9.87 -12.96
C LEU A 118 -20.51 10.86 -13.13
N CYS A 119 -20.23 12.16 -13.32
CA CYS A 119 -21.27 13.18 -13.39
C CYS A 119 -22.24 13.00 -14.55
N PRO A 120 -21.81 12.77 -15.81
CA PRO A 120 -22.73 12.45 -16.90
C PRO A 120 -23.59 11.21 -16.62
N PHE A 121 -23.02 10.16 -16.05
CA PHE A 121 -23.74 8.94 -15.71
C PHE A 121 -24.86 9.17 -14.68
N VAL A 122 -24.67 10.12 -13.76
CA VAL A 122 -25.70 10.51 -12.78
C VAL A 122 -26.72 11.48 -13.38
N LEU A 123 -26.25 12.48 -14.14
CA LEU A 123 -27.10 13.56 -14.64
C LEU A 123 -27.98 13.13 -15.81
N VAL A 124 -27.48 12.30 -16.74
CA VAL A 124 -28.23 11.87 -17.93
C VAL A 124 -29.53 11.14 -17.56
N PRO A 125 -29.54 10.14 -16.65
CA PRO A 125 -30.78 9.52 -16.19
C PRO A 125 -31.77 10.52 -15.59
N ILE A 126 -31.29 11.48 -14.77
CA ILE A 126 -32.14 12.51 -14.17
C ILE A 126 -32.82 13.34 -15.27
N PHE A 127 -32.05 13.85 -16.24
CA PHE A 127 -32.61 14.62 -17.34
C PHE A 127 -33.62 13.82 -18.19
N ILE A 128 -33.34 12.54 -18.44
CA ILE A 128 -34.27 11.65 -19.14
C ILE A 128 -35.58 11.51 -18.35
N THR A 129 -35.50 11.25 -17.04
CA THR A 129 -36.71 11.12 -16.22
C THR A 129 -37.56 12.40 -16.23
N LEU A 130 -36.92 13.57 -16.10
CA LEU A 130 -37.60 14.87 -16.16
C LEU A 130 -38.26 15.10 -17.53
N LEU A 131 -37.57 14.74 -18.61
CA LEU A 131 -38.09 14.89 -19.98
C LEU A 131 -39.29 13.96 -20.22
N ILE A 132 -39.23 12.70 -19.79
CA ILE A 132 -40.35 11.75 -19.90
C ILE A 132 -41.56 12.26 -19.11
N ILE A 133 -41.35 12.71 -17.86
CA ILE A 133 -42.44 13.26 -17.04
C ILE A 133 -43.08 14.47 -17.75
N ALA A 134 -42.27 15.39 -18.27
CA ALA A 134 -42.76 16.55 -19.00
C ALA A 134 -43.57 16.15 -20.25
N LEU A 135 -43.09 15.17 -21.02
CA LEU A 135 -43.80 14.64 -22.19
C LEU A 135 -45.14 13.99 -21.81
N VAL A 136 -45.16 13.19 -20.75
CA VAL A 136 -46.39 12.53 -20.26
C VAL A 136 -47.41 13.57 -19.81
N VAL A 137 -46.99 14.57 -19.03
CA VAL A 137 -47.87 15.66 -18.58
C VAL A 137 -48.39 16.46 -19.77
N TRP A 138 -47.54 16.76 -20.74
CA TRP A 138 -47.92 17.46 -21.97
C TRP A 138 -48.98 16.69 -22.76
N GLN A 139 -48.74 15.40 -22.99
CA GLN A 139 -49.66 14.53 -23.73
C GLN A 139 -51.00 14.37 -22.99
N SER A 140 -50.98 14.22 -21.68
CA SER A 140 -52.19 14.14 -20.85
C SER A 140 -53.05 15.41 -20.99
N LYS A 141 -52.44 16.60 -20.87
CA LYS A 141 -53.19 17.86 -21.06
C LYS A 141 -53.71 18.05 -22.48
N TYR A 142 -52.94 17.65 -23.49
CA TYR A 142 -53.36 17.73 -24.89
C TYR A 142 -54.55 16.81 -25.17
N SER A 143 -54.55 15.60 -24.61
CA SER A 143 -55.65 14.64 -24.76
C SER A 143 -56.94 15.07 -24.06
N GLU A 144 -56.87 15.79 -22.94
CA GLU A 144 -58.05 16.33 -22.24
C GLU A 144 -58.64 17.56 -22.96
N GLY A 145 -57.83 18.35 -23.66
CA GLY A 145 -58.30 19.52 -24.42
C GLY A 145 -58.96 19.20 -25.78
N ILE A 146 -59.02 17.92 -26.18
CA ILE A 146 -59.60 17.43 -27.45
C ILE A 146 -60.99 16.81 -27.27
N ILE A 147 -61.54 16.76 -26.04
CA ILE A 147 -62.91 16.30 -25.75
C ILE A 147 -63.84 17.50 -25.54
#